data_AF-A0A358VXL6-F1
#
_entry.id   AF-A0A358VXL6-F1
#
_cell.length_a   1.000
_cell.length_b   1.000
_cell.length_c   1.000
_cell.angle_alpha   90.00
_cell.angle_beta   90.00
_cell.angle_gamma   90.00
#
_symmetry.space_group_name_H-M   'P 1'
#
loop_
_entity.id
_entity.type
_entity.pdbx_description
1 polymer ?
#
loop_
_entity_poly.entity_id
_entity_poly.type
_entity_poly.pdbx_seq_one_letter_code
_entity_poly.pdbx_strand_id
1 'polypeptide(L)'
;MKDKKFLMKNLILGLLVILLIVFPLVTIKNAEFAGADDRATQAIAEVDKNYKPWFEPIWEPPSGEIESLLFALQAAIGAGFLGYYIGVAKWRKNVNR
;
A
#
# COMPACT_ATOMS: atom_id res chain seq x y z
N MET A 1 -29.07 18.70 4.82
CA MET A 1 -27.84 19.34 5.31
C MET A 1 -27.00 18.28 6.01
N LYS A 2 -25.82 17.89 5.49
CA LYS A 2 -24.93 16.95 6.20
C LYS A 2 -24.43 17.63 7.48
N ASP A 3 -24.55 16.95 8.61
CA ASP A 3 -24.16 17.49 9.92
C ASP A 3 -22.73 18.01 9.93
N LYS A 4 -22.51 19.17 10.57
CA LYS A 4 -21.18 19.78 10.75
C LYS A 4 -20.17 18.79 11.38
N LYS A 5 -20.66 17.89 12.24
CA LYS A 5 -19.90 16.79 12.86
C LYS A 5 -19.41 15.73 11.85
N PHE A 6 -20.22 15.41 10.83
CA PHE A 6 -19.84 14.46 9.78
C PHE A 6 -18.72 15.01 8.89
N LEU A 7 -18.82 16.29 8.52
CA LEU A 7 -17.78 16.97 7.75
C LEU A 7 -16.46 17.06 8.55
N MET A 8 -16.54 17.42 9.83
CA MET A 8 -15.35 17.49 10.71
C MET A 8 -14.65 16.13 10.82
N LYS A 9 -15.41 15.04 10.99
CA LYS A 9 -14.85 13.69 11.08
C LYS A 9 -14.09 13.30 9.80
N ASN A 10 -14.68 13.55 8.63
CA ASN A 10 -14.03 13.21 7.36
C ASN A 10 -12.77 14.05 7.11
N LEU A 11 -12.79 15.33 7.51
CA LEU A 11 -11.60 16.19 7.46
C LEU A 11 -10.49 15.65 8.35
N ILE A 12 -10.80 15.25 9.59
CA ILE A 12 -9.81 14.67 10.51
C ILE A 12 -9.24 13.37 9.94
N LEU A 13 -10.09 12.47 9.42
CA LEU A 13 -9.63 11.23 8.79
C LEU A 13 -8.75 11.49 7.57
N GLY A 14 -9.12 12.45 6.71
CA GLY A 14 -8.30 12.84 5.56
C GLY A 14 -6.94 13.40 5.98
N LEU A 15 -6.92 14.23 7.02
CA LEU A 15 -5.68 14.81 7.55
C LEU A 15 -4.77 13.74 8.16
N LEU A 16 -5.33 12.75 8.86
CA LEU A 16 -4.57 11.59 9.37
C LEU A 16 -3.95 10.76 8.24
N VAL A 17 -4.69 10.53 7.15
CA VAL A 17 -4.15 9.81 5.98
C VAL A 17 -3.01 10.60 5.34
N ILE A 18 -3.17 11.90 5.15
CA ILE A 18 -2.10 12.77 4.62
C ILE A 18 -0.88 12.73 5.55
N LEU A 19 -1.10 12.79 6.86
CA LEU A 19 -0.02 12.73 7.84
C LEU A 19 0.73 11.39 7.76
N LEU A 20 0.02 10.26 7.63
CA LEU A 20 0.65 8.94 7.48
C LEU A 20 1.51 8.82 6.22
N ILE A 21 1.17 9.54 5.15
CA ILE A 21 1.94 9.55 3.90
C ILE A 21 3.15 10.51 4.01
N VAL A 22 2.93 11.73 4.48
CA VAL A 22 3.95 12.79 4.48
C VAL A 22 4.99 12.60 5.59
N PHE A 23 4.57 12.08 6.75
CA PHE A 23 5.46 11.88 7.90
C PHE A 23 6.70 11.02 7.58
N PRO A 24 6.58 9.81 6.99
CA PRO A 24 7.75 9.01 6.63
C PRO A 24 8.60 9.66 5.53
N LEU A 25 8.01 10.38 4.58
CA LEU A 25 8.75 11.06 3.50
C LEU A 25 9.66 12.18 4.02
N VAL A 26 9.24 12.88 5.09
CA VAL A 26 10.04 13.97 5.68
C VAL A 26 11.03 13.47 6.72
N THR A 27 10.67 12.42 7.46
CA THR A 27 11.50 11.89 8.55
C THR A 27 12.58 10.93 8.06
N ILE A 28 12.33 10.18 6.97
CA ILE A 28 13.23 9.15 6.46
C ILE A 28 13.81 9.60 5.11
N LYS A 29 14.73 10.57 5.14
CA LYS A 29 15.27 11.24 3.94
C LYS A 29 16.18 10.38 3.05
N ASN A 30 16.73 9.29 3.58
CA ASN A 30 17.63 8.37 2.88
C ASN A 30 17.10 6.93 2.86
N ALA A 31 15.77 6.74 2.97
CA ALA A 31 15.22 5.40 2.79
C ALA A 31 15.13 5.08 1.31
N GLU A 32 15.80 4.01 0.92
CA GLU A 32 15.38 3.22 -0.24
C GLU A 32 14.03 2.58 0.15
N PHE A 33 12.95 3.06 -0.46
CA PHE A 33 11.63 2.45 -0.36
C PHE A 33 11.60 1.17 -1.22
N ALA A 34 12.53 0.27 -0.89
CA ALA A 34 12.74 -1.02 -1.52
C ALA A 34 11.63 -2.00 -1.14
N GLY A 35 11.49 -3.06 -1.94
CA GLY A 35 10.51 -4.10 -1.70
C GLY A 35 10.77 -4.85 -0.40
N ALA A 36 9.76 -5.57 0.08
CA ALA A 36 9.93 -6.48 1.21
C ALA A 36 10.93 -7.61 0.89
N ASP A 37 11.00 -8.01 -0.38
CA ASP A 37 11.84 -9.10 -0.86
C ASP A 37 13.34 -8.75 -0.86
N ASP A 38 13.69 -7.51 -1.19
CA ASP A 38 15.08 -7.01 -1.10
C ASP A 38 15.62 -7.14 0.32
N ARG A 39 14.80 -6.76 1.31
CA ARG A 39 15.16 -6.86 2.73
C ARG A 39 15.26 -8.31 3.19
N ALA A 40 14.40 -9.18 2.68
CA ALA A 40 14.44 -10.61 3.00
C ALA A 40 15.74 -11.24 2.47
N THR A 41 16.10 -10.95 1.23
CA THR A 41 17.31 -11.48 0.59
C THR A 41 18.58 -10.98 1.30
N GLN A 42 18.64 -9.71 1.68
CA GLN A 42 19.75 -9.15 2.46
C GLN A 42 19.88 -9.85 3.83
N ALA A 43 18.77 -10.02 4.56
CA ALA A 43 18.78 -10.70 5.85
C ALA A 43 19.22 -12.16 5.73
N ILE A 44 18.79 -12.87 4.69
CA ILE A 44 19.20 -14.26 4.45
C ILE A 44 20.71 -14.33 4.16
N ALA A 45 21.23 -13.41 3.33
CA ALA A 45 22.66 -13.35 3.02
C ALA A 45 23.55 -13.04 4.24
N GLU A 46 23.03 -12.29 5.22
CA GLU A 46 23.70 -12.05 6.49
C GLU A 46 23.73 -13.29 7.39
N VAL A 47 22.63 -14.06 7.43
CA VAL A 47 22.50 -15.25 8.29
C VAL A 47 23.28 -16.45 7.71
N ASP A 48 23.20 -16.68 6.40
CA ASP A 48 23.89 -17.77 5.72
C ASP A 48 24.46 -17.30 4.37
N LYS A 49 25.78 -17.10 4.35
CA LYS A 49 26.53 -16.67 3.15
C LYS A 49 26.57 -17.73 2.04
N ASN A 50 26.23 -18.98 2.34
CA ASN A 50 26.20 -20.08 1.36
C ASN A 50 24.78 -20.40 0.88
N TYR A 51 23.78 -19.62 1.29
CA TYR A 51 22.41 -19.82 0.87
C TYR A 51 22.28 -19.69 -0.65
N LYS A 52 21.60 -20.67 -1.25
CA LYS A 52 21.24 -20.66 -2.67
C LYS A 52 19.73 -20.50 -2.80
N PRO A 53 19.23 -19.55 -3.62
CA PRO A 53 17.81 -19.45 -3.91
C PRO A 53 17.28 -20.79 -4.42
N TRP A 54 16.17 -21.26 -3.84
CA TRP A 54 15.47 -22.48 -4.28
C TRP A 54 14.47 -22.18 -5.40
N PHE A 55 14.26 -20.90 -5.73
CA PHE A 55 13.39 -20.43 -6.79
C PHE A 55 13.97 -19.14 -7.38
N GLU A 56 13.91 -19.01 -8.70
CA GLU A 56 14.27 -17.81 -9.43
C GLU A 56 13.02 -17.27 -10.15
N PRO A 57 12.82 -15.95 -10.21
CA PRO A 57 11.68 -15.38 -10.91
C PRO A 57 11.72 -15.79 -12.39
N ILE A 58 10.58 -16.27 -12.90
CA ILE A 58 10.43 -16.60 -14.33
C ILE A 58 10.57 -15.33 -15.20
N TRP A 59 10.24 -14.18 -14.61
CA TRP A 59 10.36 -12.87 -15.24
C TRP A 59 10.62 -11.80 -14.17
N GLU A 60 11.61 -10.95 -14.44
CA GLU A 60 11.89 -9.74 -13.66
C GLU A 60 11.56 -8.49 -14.48
N PRO A 61 10.97 -7.45 -13.87
CA PRO A 61 10.76 -6.18 -14.52
C PRO A 61 12.08 -5.59 -15.02
N PRO A 62 12.14 -5.03 -16.24
CA PRO A 62 13.39 -4.50 -16.80
C PRO A 62 13.90 -3.23 -16.09
N SER A 63 13.13 -2.68 -15.15
CA SER A 63 13.50 -1.55 -14.28
C SER A 63 12.70 -1.59 -12.98
N GLY A 64 13.33 -1.18 -11.87
CA GLY A 64 12.66 -1.03 -10.57
C GLY A 64 11.54 0.03 -10.57
N GLU A 65 11.56 0.97 -11.53
CA GLU A 65 10.45 1.91 -11.74
C GLU A 65 9.19 1.19 -12.24
N ILE A 66 9.37 0.22 -13.13
CA ILE A 66 8.26 -0.58 -13.69
C ILE A 66 7.72 -1.51 -12.60
N GLU A 67 8.60 -2.09 -11.79
CA GLU A 67 8.21 -2.86 -10.60
C GLU A 67 7.33 -2.03 -9.65
N SER A 68 7.80 -0.83 -9.29
CA SER A 68 7.05 0.11 -8.44
C SER A 68 5.70 0.51 -9.04
N LEU A 69 5.65 0.70 -10.36
CA LEU A 69 4.41 1.00 -11.08
C LEU A 69 3.43 -0.17 -11.03
N LEU A 70 3.90 -1.40 -11.21
CA LEU A 70 3.06 -2.60 -11.10
C LEU A 70 2.50 -2.76 -9.68
N PHE A 71 3.30 -2.51 -8.64
CA PHE A 71 2.81 -2.48 -7.25
C PHE A 71 1.78 -1.38 -7.02
N ALA A 72 2.02 -0.17 -7.54
CA ALA A 72 1.06 0.93 -7.44
C ALA A 72 -0.26 0.61 -8.15
N LEU A 73 -0.20 -0.04 -9.32
CA LEU A 73 -1.39 -0.50 -10.05
C LEU A 73 -2.16 -1.56 -9.26
N GLN A 74 -1.48 -2.55 -8.70
CA GLN A 74 -2.09 -3.57 -7.84
C GLN A 74 -2.78 -2.93 -6.63
N ALA A 75 -2.11 -1.98 -5.97
CA ALA A 75 -2.68 -1.25 -4.84
C ALA A 75 -3.91 -0.43 -5.25
N ALA A 76 -3.88 0.24 -6.40
CA ALA A 76 -5.01 1.00 -6.92
C ALA A 76 -6.23 0.10 -7.23
N ILE A 77 -6.00 -1.05 -7.86
CA ILE A 77 -7.05 -2.04 -8.14
C ILE A 77 -7.63 -2.58 -6.82
N GLY A 78 -6.79 -2.95 -5.86
CA GLY A 78 -7.22 -3.44 -4.55
C GLY A 78 -8.04 -2.39 -3.78
N ALA A 79 -7.61 -1.13 -3.78
CA ALA A 79 -8.35 -0.03 -3.17
C ALA A 79 -9.70 0.21 -3.86
N GLY A 80 -9.73 0.14 -5.21
CA GLY A 80 -10.95 0.25 -6.00
C GLY A 80 -11.96 -0.86 -5.67
N PHE A 81 -11.50 -2.12 -5.59
CA PHE A 81 -12.32 -3.26 -5.21
C PHE A 81 -12.90 -3.11 -3.80
N LEU A 82 -12.07 -2.78 -2.81
CA LEU A 82 -12.52 -2.56 -1.43
C LEU A 82 -13.53 -1.41 -1.34
N GLY A 83 -13.27 -0.31 -2.04
CA GLY A 83 -14.18 0.84 -2.11
C GLY A 83 -15.54 0.46 -2.70
N TYR A 84 -15.54 -0.29 -3.80
CA TYR A 84 -16.76 -0.80 -4.42
C TYR A 84 -17.54 -1.72 -3.49
N TYR A 85 -16.88 -2.70 -2.87
CA TYR A 85 -17.51 -3.64 -1.94
C TYR A 85 -18.17 -2.92 -0.75
N ILE A 86 -17.46 -2.00 -0.09
CA ILE A 86 -17.99 -1.20 1.02
C ILE A 86 -19.18 -0.36 0.55
N GLY A 87 -19.10 0.22 -0.65
CA GLY A 87 -20.19 0.97 -1.28
C GLY A 87 -21.45 0.13 -1.47
N VAL A 88 -21.32 -1.04 -2.08
CA VAL A 88 -22.42 -1.98 -2.33
C VAL A 88 -23.01 -2.49 -1.01
N ALA A 89 -22.16 -2.87 -0.04
CA ALA A 89 -22.62 -3.34 1.26
C ALA A 89 -23.45 -2.27 2.00
N LYS A 90 -23.00 -1.01 1.94
CA LYS A 90 -23.74 0.12 2.53
C LYS A 90 -25.07 0.37 1.81
N TRP A 91 -25.08 0.28 0.48
CA TRP A 91 -26.30 0.44 -0.31
C TRP A 91 -27.33 -0.65 0.01
N ARG A 92 -26.93 -1.93 0.02
CA ARG A 92 -27.81 -3.05 0.37
C ARG A 92 -28.44 -2.88 1.76
N LYS A 93 -27.67 -2.43 2.75
CA LYS A 93 -28.18 -2.16 4.10
C LYS A 93 -29.22 -1.03 4.14
N ASN A 94 -29.09 -0.03 3.26
CA ASN A 94 -30.04 1.07 3.19
C ASN A 94 -31.31 0.74 2.40
N VAL A 95 -31.24 -0.20 1.45
CA VAL A 95 -32.41 -0.70 0.70
C VAL A 95 -33.24 -1.67 1.52
N ASN A 96 -32.61 -2.47 2.40
CA ASN A 96 -33.29 -3.38 3.32
C ASN A 96 -33.82 -2.70 4.62
N ARG A 97 -33.89 -1.37 4.65
CA ARG A 97 -34.44 -0.56 5.76
C ARG A 97 -35.64 0.23 5.25
#